data_AF-A0AAE3T8A1-F1
#
_entry.id   AF-A0AAE3T8A1-F1
#
_cell.length_a   1.000
_cell.length_b   1.000
_cell.length_c   1.000
_cell.angle_alpha   90.00
_cell.angle_beta   90.00
_cell.angle_gamma   90.00
#
_symmetry.space_group_name_H-M   'P 1'
#
loop_
_entity.id
_entity.type
_entity.pdbx_description
1 polymer ?
#
loop_
_entity_poly.entity_id
_entity_poly.type
_entity_poly.pdbx_seq_one_letter_code
_entity_poly.pdbx_strand_id
1 'polypeptide(L)'
;MPDGGNSTPAAPLREDEEVLHRFHADRAAYLRDNAWMAAIAMAGGMLVLWLMGNPHVWTGAVGGLAAIGLRGWYMASEELAARWDLTDRRLLGPGGRVVRLAEIVKLRTLASTVQVVTAAGDKHLLKYQGDRDETLRRLRAAVARAGGQAE
;
A
#
# COMPACT_ATOMS: atom_id res chain seq x y z
N MET A 1 -18.85 -0.43 -22.13
CA MET A 1 -18.08 0.59 -21.37
C MET A 1 -17.07 -0.21 -20.54
N PRO A 2 -15.75 0.04 -20.60
CA PRO A 2 -14.83 -0.78 -19.81
C PRO A 2 -14.87 -0.29 -18.36
N ASP A 3 -15.70 -0.97 -17.55
CA ASP A 3 -15.98 -0.64 -16.15
C ASP A 3 -14.91 -1.22 -15.19
N GLY A 4 -13.66 -1.30 -15.66
CA GLY A 4 -12.51 -1.74 -14.86
C GLY A 4 -11.82 -0.52 -14.28
N GLY A 5 -12.30 -0.03 -13.14
CA GLY A 5 -11.67 1.11 -12.44
C GLY A 5 -10.17 0.92 -12.27
N ASN A 6 -9.43 2.02 -12.12
CA ASN A 6 -7.96 2.12 -11.98
C ASN A 6 -7.34 1.26 -10.84
N SER A 7 -8.11 0.42 -10.16
CA SER A 7 -7.74 -0.36 -8.99
C SER A 7 -7.29 -1.80 -9.32
N THR A 8 -7.54 -2.31 -10.52
CA THR A 8 -7.02 -3.62 -10.97
C THR A 8 -5.95 -3.48 -12.05
N PRO A 9 -5.05 -4.47 -12.19
CA PRO A 9 -4.08 -4.48 -13.29
C PRO A 9 -4.81 -4.50 -14.64
N ALA A 10 -4.55 -3.49 -15.47
CA ALA A 10 -5.16 -3.35 -16.80
C ALA A 10 -4.26 -3.91 -17.92
N ALA A 11 -2.99 -4.19 -17.63
CA ALA A 11 -2.05 -4.71 -18.62
C ALA A 11 -2.39 -6.17 -18.96
N PRO A 12 -2.58 -6.53 -20.24
CA PRO A 12 -2.78 -7.91 -20.63
C PRO A 12 -1.52 -8.73 -20.34
N LEU A 13 -1.73 -10.00 -19.98
CA LEU A 13 -0.66 -10.99 -19.91
C LEU A 13 -0.08 -11.21 -21.31
N ARG A 14 1.23 -11.42 -21.39
CA ARG A 14 1.86 -11.89 -22.64
C ARG A 14 1.54 -13.38 -22.84
N GLU A 15 1.66 -13.87 -24.08
CA GLU A 15 1.24 -15.23 -24.48
C GLU A 15 1.87 -16.37 -23.63
N ASP A 16 3.03 -16.13 -23.00
CA ASP A 16 3.73 -17.08 -22.11
C ASP A 16 3.88 -16.58 -20.66
N GLU A 17 3.05 -15.62 -20.23
CA GLU A 17 3.15 -15.03 -18.89
C GLU A 17 2.06 -15.57 -17.96
N GLU A 18 2.49 -16.23 -16.89
CA GLU A 18 1.58 -16.83 -15.90
C GLU A 18 1.50 -15.98 -14.63
N VAL A 19 0.28 -15.79 -14.11
CA VAL A 19 0.07 -15.14 -12.81
C VAL A 19 0.39 -16.12 -11.69
N LEU A 20 1.52 -15.91 -11.02
CA LEU A 20 1.94 -16.70 -9.87
C LEU A 20 1.13 -16.38 -8.61
N HIS A 21 0.79 -15.11 -8.40
CA HIS A 21 0.05 -14.70 -7.22
C HIS A 21 -0.71 -13.38 -7.40
N ARG A 22 -1.81 -13.21 -6.66
CA ARG A 22 -2.62 -11.98 -6.64
C ARG A 22 -2.66 -11.43 -5.23
N PHE A 23 -2.12 -10.23 -5.04
CA PHE A 23 -2.17 -9.52 -3.77
C PHE A 23 -3.38 -8.60 -3.76
N HIS A 24 -4.24 -8.80 -2.76
CA HIS A 24 -5.39 -7.96 -2.49
C HIS A 24 -5.12 -7.11 -1.26
N ALA A 25 -5.67 -5.89 -1.24
CA ALA A 25 -5.73 -5.10 -0.03
C ALA A 25 -6.59 -5.82 1.02
N ASP A 26 -6.08 -5.90 2.24
CA ASP A 26 -6.74 -6.50 3.39
C ASP A 26 -7.45 -5.42 4.22
N ARG A 27 -8.72 -5.69 4.54
CA ARG A 27 -9.57 -4.73 5.26
C ARG A 27 -9.13 -4.56 6.72
N ALA A 28 -8.61 -5.60 7.36
CA ALA A 28 -8.16 -5.50 8.75
C ALA A 28 -6.86 -4.67 8.84
N ALA A 29 -5.93 -4.86 7.91
CA ALA A 29 -4.74 -4.03 7.76
C ALA A 29 -5.09 -2.57 7.49
N TYR A 30 -6.06 -2.30 6.60
CA TYR A 30 -6.58 -0.96 6.35
C TYR A 30 -7.09 -0.27 7.61
N LEU A 31 -7.96 -0.94 8.37
CA LEU A 31 -8.53 -0.39 9.60
C LEU A 31 -7.45 -0.17 10.66
N ARG A 32 -6.51 -1.11 10.80
CA ARG A 32 -5.41 -1.01 11.76
C ARG A 32 -4.50 0.19 11.47
N ASP A 33 -4.10 0.37 10.22
CA ASP A 33 -3.22 1.48 9.83
C ASP A 33 -3.93 2.84 10.00
N ASN A 34 -5.21 2.92 9.63
CA ASN A 34 -6.01 4.12 9.88
C ASN A 34 -6.21 4.38 11.37
N ALA A 35 -6.40 3.35 12.20
CA ALA A 35 -6.52 3.50 13.65
C ALA A 35 -5.22 4.04 14.28
N TRP A 36 -4.05 3.55 13.84
CA TRP A 36 -2.77 4.09 14.28
C TRP A 36 -2.56 5.55 13.84
N MET A 37 -2.89 5.85 12.59
CA MET A 37 -2.81 7.22 12.07
C MET A 37 -3.77 8.17 12.82
N ALA A 38 -4.99 7.71 13.15
CA ALA A 38 -5.93 8.44 13.97
C ALA A 38 -5.37 8.68 15.37
N ALA A 39 -4.81 7.66 16.02
CA ALA A 39 -4.19 7.81 17.34
C ALA A 39 -3.08 8.87 17.35
N ILE A 40 -2.20 8.86 16.34
CA ILE A 40 -1.14 9.85 16.18
C ILE A 40 -1.72 11.25 15.92
N ALA A 41 -2.71 11.37 15.04
CA ALA A 41 -3.36 12.65 14.76
C ALA A 41 -4.06 13.24 15.99
N MET A 42 -4.74 12.40 16.77
CA MET A 42 -5.37 12.79 18.03
C MET A 42 -4.34 13.31 19.03
N ALA A 43 -3.29 12.53 19.27
CA ALA A 43 -2.22 12.91 20.22
C ALA A 43 -1.50 14.20 19.77
N GLY A 44 -1.20 14.32 18.47
CA GLY A 44 -0.57 15.50 17.90
C GLY A 44 -1.45 16.75 18.00
N GLY A 45 -2.74 16.64 17.67
CA GLY A 45 -3.70 17.74 17.79
C GLY A 45 -3.83 18.23 19.24
N MET A 46 -3.94 17.30 20.19
CA MET A 46 -3.95 17.63 21.62
C MET A 46 -2.65 18.32 22.06
N LEU A 47 -1.49 17.78 21.66
CA LEU A 47 -0.18 18.34 22.02
C LEU A 47 -0.03 19.79 21.55
N VAL A 48 -0.43 20.09 20.31
CA VAL A 48 -0.39 21.45 19.76
C VAL A 48 -1.28 22.39 20.58
N LEU A 49 -2.52 21.98 20.88
CA LEU A 49 -3.44 22.81 21.67
C LEU A 49 -2.94 23.04 23.09
N TRP A 50 -2.33 22.03 23.71
CA TRP A 50 -1.73 22.14 25.02
C TRP A 50 -0.56 23.13 25.05
N LEU A 51 0.34 23.06 24.05
CA LEU A 51 1.45 24.01 23.91
C LEU A 51 1.00 25.46 23.72
N MET A 52 -0.18 25.67 23.12
CA MET A 52 -0.79 26.99 22.95
C MET A 52 -1.57 27.47 24.19
N GLY A 53 -1.59 26.69 25.28
CA GLY A 53 -2.33 27.03 26.50
C GLY A 53 -3.85 26.96 26.34
N ASN A 54 -4.36 26.21 25.36
CA ASN A 54 -5.80 26.12 25.09
C ASN A 54 -6.49 25.25 26.16
N PRO A 55 -7.55 25.74 26.84
CA PRO A 55 -8.27 24.95 27.85
C PRO A 55 -9.03 23.75 27.26
N HIS A 56 -9.30 23.74 25.95
CA HIS A 56 -10.06 22.70 25.24
C HIS A 56 -9.16 21.73 24.47
N VAL A 57 -8.09 21.23 25.10
CA VAL A 57 -7.13 20.29 24.47
C VAL A 57 -7.79 19.07 23.82
N TRP A 58 -8.87 18.56 24.41
CA TRP A 58 -9.64 17.41 23.92
C TRP A 58 -10.20 17.61 22.51
N THR A 59 -10.43 18.85 22.07
CA THR A 59 -10.92 19.14 20.72
C THR A 59 -9.92 18.72 19.65
N GLY A 60 -8.62 18.68 19.97
CA GLY A 60 -7.57 18.15 19.09
C GLY A 60 -7.76 16.66 18.81
N ALA A 61 -8.21 15.87 19.79
CA ALA A 61 -8.53 14.47 19.57
C ALA A 61 -9.75 14.31 18.65
N VAL A 62 -10.83 15.06 18.90
CA VAL A 62 -12.02 15.00 18.05
C VAL A 62 -11.71 15.41 16.62
N GLY A 63 -10.94 16.49 16.44
CA GLY A 63 -10.49 16.95 15.12
C GLY A 63 -9.60 15.91 14.42
N GLY A 64 -8.62 15.34 15.12
CA GLY A 64 -7.73 14.31 14.56
C GLY A 64 -8.48 13.05 14.14
N LEU A 65 -9.40 12.57 14.98
CA LEU A 65 -10.23 11.41 14.65
C LEU A 65 -11.15 11.70 13.46
N ALA A 66 -11.81 12.85 13.44
CA ALA A 66 -12.70 13.24 12.35
C ALA A 66 -11.93 13.36 11.02
N ALA A 67 -10.73 13.95 11.03
CA ALA A 67 -9.90 14.09 9.84
C ALA A 67 -9.51 12.73 9.24
N ILE A 68 -9.05 11.79 10.06
CA ILE A 68 -8.67 10.46 9.59
C ILE A 68 -9.88 9.61 9.22
N GLY A 69 -10.95 9.66 10.02
CA GLY A 69 -12.18 8.90 9.77
C GLY A 69 -12.86 9.32 8.47
N LEU A 70 -13.02 10.63 8.24
CA LEU A 70 -13.66 11.14 7.02
C LEU A 70 -12.82 10.84 5.78
N ARG A 71 -11.51 11.08 5.84
CA ARG A 71 -10.58 10.72 4.76
C ARG A 71 -10.64 9.22 4.49
N GLY A 72 -10.46 8.40 5.51
CA GLY A 72 -10.49 6.95 5.39
C GLY A 72 -11.82 6.46 4.81
N TRP A 73 -12.95 7.05 5.18
CA TRP A 73 -14.23 6.65 4.61
C TRP A 73 -14.34 7.01 3.12
N TYR A 74 -13.93 8.22 2.75
CA TYR A 74 -13.99 8.68 1.35
C TYR A 74 -13.15 7.83 0.40
N MET A 75 -11.93 7.43 0.79
CA MET A 75 -11.03 6.63 -0.06
C MET A 75 -11.16 5.11 0.11
N ALA A 76 -12.00 4.62 1.02
CA ALA A 76 -12.02 3.20 1.41
C ALA A 76 -12.24 2.26 0.23
N SER A 77 -13.17 2.57 -0.68
CA SER A 77 -13.49 1.71 -1.82
C SER A 77 -12.33 1.61 -2.80
N GLU A 78 -11.71 2.73 -3.15
CA GLU A 78 -10.59 2.77 -4.08
C GLU A 78 -9.35 2.05 -3.52
N GLU A 79 -9.03 2.30 -2.24
CA GLU A 79 -7.87 1.72 -1.60
C GLU A 79 -8.02 0.21 -1.34
N LEU A 80 -9.22 -0.26 -1.01
CA LEU A 80 -9.50 -1.70 -0.83
C LEU A 80 -9.69 -2.45 -2.15
N ALA A 81 -10.04 -1.76 -3.24
CA ALA A 81 -10.11 -2.37 -4.57
C ALA A 81 -8.72 -2.58 -5.20
N ALA A 82 -7.66 -1.99 -4.64
CA ALA A 82 -6.31 -2.08 -5.17
C ALA A 82 -5.80 -3.52 -5.18
N ARG A 83 -5.47 -4.02 -6.38
CA ARG A 83 -4.94 -5.37 -6.61
C ARG A 83 -3.61 -5.30 -7.36
N TRP A 84 -2.68 -6.15 -6.94
CA TRP A 84 -1.41 -6.37 -7.62
C TRP A 84 -1.28 -7.82 -8.06
N ASP A 85 -0.86 -8.04 -9.31
CA ASP A 85 -0.64 -9.36 -9.87
C ASP A 85 0.87 -9.59 -10.07
N LEU A 86 1.38 -10.62 -9.42
CA LEU A 86 2.73 -11.10 -9.61
C LEU A 86 2.73 -12.19 -10.68
N THR A 87 3.50 -11.97 -11.73
CA THR A 87 3.73 -12.94 -12.79
C THR A 87 5.13 -13.56 -12.65
N ASP A 88 5.48 -14.46 -13.58
CA ASP A 88 6.82 -15.03 -13.68
C ASP A 88 7.90 -13.99 -14.00
N ARG A 89 7.54 -12.84 -14.60
CA ARG A 89 8.49 -11.81 -15.07
C ARG A 89 8.25 -10.41 -14.54
N ARG A 90 7.01 -10.10 -14.12
CA ARG A 90 6.58 -8.73 -13.82
C ARG A 90 5.68 -8.69 -12.58
N LEU A 91 5.58 -7.50 -12.01
CA LEU A 91 4.61 -7.13 -11.00
C LEU A 91 3.70 -6.06 -11.61
N LEU A 92 2.44 -6.43 -11.83
CA LEU A 92 1.41 -5.60 -12.44
C LEU A 92 0.55 -4.99 -11.34
N GLY A 93 0.28 -3.69 -11.44
CA GLY A 93 -0.42 -2.94 -10.41
C GLY A 93 -1.58 -2.11 -10.93
N PRO A 94 -2.31 -1.48 -10.00
CA PRO A 94 -3.40 -0.56 -10.32
C PRO A 94 -2.89 0.62 -11.15
N GLY A 95 -3.76 1.16 -12.02
CA GLY A 95 -3.46 2.31 -12.88
C GLY A 95 -2.45 2.00 -13.98
N GLY A 96 -2.38 0.75 -14.44
CA GLY A 96 -1.49 0.33 -15.54
C GLY A 96 -0.01 0.23 -15.15
N ARG A 97 0.30 0.16 -13.85
CA ARG A 97 1.69 0.02 -13.37
C ARG A 97 2.25 -1.34 -13.77
N VAL A 98 3.46 -1.34 -14.31
CA VAL A 98 4.18 -2.55 -14.70
C VAL A 98 5.61 -2.42 -14.21
N VAL A 99 6.04 -3.36 -13.35
CA VAL A 99 7.39 -3.39 -12.79
C VAL A 99 8.05 -4.69 -13.22
N ARG A 100 9.19 -4.64 -13.93
CA ARG A 100 9.93 -5.87 -14.26
C ARG A 100 10.63 -6.39 -13.01
N LEU A 101 10.54 -7.69 -12.74
CA LEU A 101 11.15 -8.27 -11.54
C LEU A 101 12.67 -8.10 -11.52
N ALA A 102 13.32 -8.16 -12.68
CA ALA A 102 14.75 -7.95 -12.84
C ALA A 102 15.20 -6.50 -12.53
N GLU A 103 14.29 -5.53 -12.49
CA GLU A 103 14.60 -4.12 -12.21
C GLU A 103 14.39 -3.74 -10.76
N ILE A 104 13.86 -4.65 -9.95
CA ILE A 104 13.63 -4.41 -8.53
C ILE A 104 14.98 -4.50 -7.81
N VAL A 105 15.40 -3.38 -7.24
CA VAL A 105 16.67 -3.28 -6.51
C VAL A 105 16.48 -3.29 -5.00
N LYS A 106 15.27 -2.94 -4.52
CA LYS A 106 14.98 -2.91 -3.08
C LYS A 106 13.55 -3.31 -2.76
N LEU A 107 13.41 -4.14 -1.72
CA LEU A 107 12.14 -4.59 -1.19
C LEU A 107 12.12 -4.38 0.33
N ARG A 108 11.20 -3.55 0.82
CA ARG A 108 11.07 -3.28 2.26
C ARG A 108 9.62 -3.18 2.72
N THR A 109 9.40 -3.30 4.02
CA THR A 109 8.10 -3.13 4.65
C THR A 109 8.01 -1.78 5.36
N LEU A 110 6.80 -1.21 5.37
CA LEU A 110 6.45 0.00 6.12
C LEU A 110 5.00 -0.11 6.56
N ALA A 111 4.72 -0.19 7.87
CA ALA A 111 3.36 -0.51 8.37
C ALA A 111 2.77 -1.71 7.61
N SER A 112 1.51 -1.70 7.17
CA SER A 112 0.97 -2.80 6.34
C SER A 112 1.41 -2.78 4.86
N THR A 113 2.40 -1.98 4.48
CA THR A 113 2.80 -1.78 3.08
C THR A 113 4.09 -2.54 2.75
N VAL A 114 4.14 -3.16 1.57
CA VAL A 114 5.40 -3.59 0.95
C VAL A 114 5.78 -2.57 -0.13
N GLN A 115 6.95 -1.96 0.01
CA GLN A 115 7.51 -1.02 -0.94
C GLN A 115 8.49 -1.73 -1.87
N VAL A 116 8.25 -1.57 -3.16
CA VAL A 116 9.09 -2.03 -4.26
C VAL A 116 9.78 -0.81 -4.86
N VAL A 117 11.11 -0.85 -4.95
CA VAL A 117 11.90 0.21 -5.58
C VAL A 117 12.61 -0.33 -6.80
N THR A 118 12.49 0.36 -7.92
CA THR A 118 13.16 0.01 -9.18
C THR A 118 14.53 0.66 -9.28
N ALA A 119 15.40 0.13 -10.15
CA ALA A 119 16.69 0.74 -10.47
C ALA A 119 16.56 2.18 -11.00
N ALA A 120 15.45 2.51 -11.66
CA ALA A 120 15.13 3.86 -12.13
C ALA A 120 14.73 4.82 -10.99
N GLY A 121 14.54 4.31 -9.77
CA GLY A 121 14.16 5.08 -8.59
C GLY A 121 12.66 5.14 -8.33
N ASP A 122 11.84 4.49 -9.16
CA ASP A 122 10.39 4.45 -8.96
C ASP A 122 10.02 3.69 -7.69
N LYS A 123 9.02 4.20 -6.97
CA LYS A 123 8.52 3.58 -5.75
C LYS A 123 7.09 3.14 -5.94
N HIS A 124 6.89 1.84 -5.83
CA HIS A 124 5.59 1.22 -5.89
C HIS A 124 5.20 0.68 -4.53
N LEU A 125 3.96 0.94 -4.13
CA LEU A 125 3.46 0.60 -2.79
C LEU A 125 2.33 -0.40 -2.93
N LEU A 126 2.56 -1.60 -2.40
CA LEU A 126 1.55 -2.61 -2.16
C LEU A 126 1.00 -2.33 -0.76
N LYS A 127 0.00 -1.45 -0.68
CA LYS A 127 -0.60 -1.04 0.60
C LYS A 127 -1.48 -2.15 1.18
N TYR A 128 -1.72 -2.08 2.48
CA TYR A 128 -2.73 -2.89 3.19
C TYR A 128 -2.55 -4.39 3.00
N GLN A 129 -1.32 -4.88 3.08
CA GLN A 129 -1.02 -6.31 3.06
C GLN A 129 -1.38 -6.93 4.41
N GLY A 130 -2.27 -7.93 4.40
CA GLY A 130 -2.67 -8.66 5.61
C GLY A 130 -1.46 -9.34 6.29
N ASP A 131 -0.63 -10.02 5.49
CA ASP A 131 0.67 -10.51 5.88
C ASP A 131 1.76 -9.92 4.97
N ARG A 132 2.30 -8.76 5.40
CA ARG A 132 3.33 -8.03 4.66
C ARG A 132 4.64 -8.83 4.53
N ASP A 133 4.95 -9.70 5.49
CA ASP A 133 6.21 -10.45 5.52
C ASP A 133 6.12 -11.66 4.58
N GLU A 134 4.95 -12.31 4.48
CA GLU A 134 4.64 -13.27 3.42
C GLU A 134 4.67 -12.61 2.04
N THR A 135 4.04 -11.46 1.85
CA THR A 135 4.09 -10.72 0.58
C THR A 135 5.54 -10.40 0.19
N LEU A 136 6.34 -9.90 1.14
CA LEU A 136 7.76 -9.60 0.94
C LEU A 136 8.55 -10.85 0.54
N ARG A 137 8.33 -11.97 1.23
CA ARG A 137 9.02 -13.24 0.94
C ARG A 137 8.69 -13.76 -0.45
N ARG A 138 7.41 -13.71 -0.85
CA ARG A 138 6.97 -14.10 -2.20
C ARG A 138 7.61 -13.24 -3.28
N LEU A 139 7.65 -11.93 -3.08
CA LEU A 139 8.30 -11.02 -4.01
C LEU A 139 9.80 -11.27 -4.13
N ARG A 140 10.51 -11.44 -3.01
CA ARG A 140 11.94 -11.78 -3.02
C ARG A 140 12.22 -13.08 -3.78
N ALA A 141 11.42 -14.12 -3.53
CA ALA A 141 11.55 -15.39 -4.24
C ALA A 141 11.33 -15.24 -5.75
N ALA A 142 10.33 -14.46 -6.17
CA ALA A 142 10.07 -14.21 -7.58
C ALA A 142 11.18 -13.38 -8.25
N VAL A 143 11.70 -12.35 -7.58
CA VAL A 143 12.83 -11.54 -8.06
C VAL A 143 14.07 -12.42 -8.25
N ALA A 144 14.40 -13.27 -7.27
CA ALA A 144 15.53 -14.18 -7.37
C ALA A 144 15.39 -15.17 -8.54
N ARG A 145 14.18 -15.73 -8.76
CA ARG A 145 13.90 -16.60 -9.92
C ARG A 145 14.04 -15.87 -11.26
N ALA A 146 13.73 -14.58 -11.30
CA ALA A 146 13.90 -13.74 -12.48
C ALA A 146 15.35 -13.23 -12.68
N GLY A 147 16.30 -13.67 -11.84
CA GLY A 147 17.71 -13.28 -11.90
C GLY A 147 18.02 -11.90 -11.31
N GLY A 148 17.04 -11.26 -10.65
CA GLY A 148 17.25 -9.99 -9.95
C GLY A 148 17.81 -10.19 -8.54
N GLN A 149 18.45 -9.15 -8.00
CA GLN A 149 18.94 -9.11 -6.63
C GLN A 149 18.37 -7.87 -5.94
N ALA A 150 17.31 -8.07 -5.15
CA ALA A 150 16.70 -7.01 -4.36
C ALA A 150 17.15 -7.11 -2.90
N GLU A 151 17.66 -6.00 -2.36
CA GLU A 151 18.03 -5.83 -0.95
C GLU A 151 16.78 -5.63 -0.06
#